data_AF-A0A822G3V1-F1
#
_entry.id   AF-A0A822G3V1-F1
#
_cell.length_a   1.000
_cell.length_b   1.000
_cell.length_c   1.000
_cell.angle_alpha   90.00
_cell.angle_beta   90.00
_cell.angle_gamma   90.00
#
_symmetry.space_group_name_H-M   'P 1'
#
loop_
_entity.id
_entity.type
_entity.pdbx_description
1 polymer ?
#
loop_
_entity_poly.entity_id
_entity_poly.type
_entity_poly.pdbx_seq_one_letter_code
_entity_poly.pdbx_strand_id
1 'polypeptide(L)'
;NWKETAVYECHGSIDYMQCVENCRNCIWPTDGALKLNVDPITNCVIDPLPQCPDCHGLARPNVLMFGDWGYIDGRQAQQYSYYKQFHADLVASKANLVIIELGAGTAVPTVRMESEKMFTDSQ
;
A
#
# COMPACT_ATOMS: atom_id res chain seq x y z
N ASN A 1 6.23 1.19 15.51
CA ASN A 1 6.32 1.41 14.04
C ASN A 1 7.22 0.35 13.44
N TRP A 2 6.78 -0.27 12.35
CA TRP A 2 7.57 -1.25 11.59
C TRP A 2 8.61 -0.53 10.73
N LYS A 3 9.68 -1.23 10.33
CA LYS A 3 10.69 -0.67 9.41
C LYS A 3 10.15 -0.76 7.97
N GLU A 4 10.25 0.32 7.20
CA GLU A 4 9.86 0.37 5.78
C GLU A 4 10.57 -0.71 4.92
N THR A 5 11.77 -1.11 5.30
CA THR A 5 12.53 -2.16 4.60
C THR A 5 12.07 -3.59 4.93
N ALA A 6 11.14 -3.76 5.86
CA ALA A 6 10.64 -5.04 6.34
C ALA A 6 9.11 -5.18 6.18
N VAL A 7 8.50 -4.27 5.43
CA VAL A 7 7.06 -4.26 5.15
C VAL A 7 6.86 -4.05 3.66
N TYR A 8 5.92 -4.81 3.08
CA TYR A 8 5.45 -4.61 1.73
C TYR A 8 3.93 -4.43 1.72
N GLU A 9 3.50 -3.17 1.60
CA GLU A 9 2.09 -2.81 1.49
C GLU A 9 1.63 -2.96 0.04
N CYS A 10 1.31 -4.20 -0.35
CA CYS A 10 0.95 -4.57 -1.72
C CYS A 10 -0.29 -3.84 -2.30
N HIS A 11 -1.12 -3.23 -1.46
CA HIS A 11 -2.30 -2.46 -1.87
C HIS A 11 -2.22 -0.97 -1.46
N GLY A 12 -1.01 -0.47 -1.20
CA GLY A 12 -0.81 0.89 -0.70
C GLY A 12 -1.24 1.03 0.76
N SER A 13 -1.46 2.27 1.19
CA SER A 13 -1.62 2.61 2.60
C SER A 13 -2.56 3.80 2.79
N ILE A 14 -3.44 3.70 3.79
CA ILE A 14 -4.33 4.82 4.19
C ILE A 14 -3.57 5.93 4.92
N ASP A 15 -2.39 5.62 5.44
CA ASP A 15 -1.57 6.57 6.20
C ASP A 15 -0.82 7.54 5.29
N TYR A 16 -0.91 7.37 3.97
CA TYR A 16 -0.26 8.19 2.96
C TYR A 16 -1.30 8.73 1.97
N MET A 17 -1.01 9.89 1.40
CA MET A 17 -1.85 10.63 0.48
C MET A 17 -1.16 10.81 -0.87
N GLN A 18 -1.96 10.98 -1.91
CA GLN A 18 -1.54 11.38 -3.24
C GLN A 18 -2.51 12.41 -3.84
N CYS A 19 -2.03 13.16 -4.84
CA CYS A 19 -2.88 14.00 -5.67
C CYS A 19 -3.77 13.11 -6.57
N VAL A 20 -5.05 13.48 -6.73
CA VAL A 20 -5.96 12.78 -7.65
C VAL A 20 -5.51 12.97 -9.10
N GLU A 21 -5.09 14.18 -9.46
CA GLU A 21 -4.63 14.52 -10.82
C GLU A 21 -3.16 14.16 -11.08
N ASN A 22 -2.48 13.55 -10.11
CA ASN A 22 -1.06 13.21 -10.19
C ASN A 22 -0.16 14.39 -10.68
N CYS A 23 -0.33 15.59 -10.11
CA CYS A 23 0.33 16.79 -10.63
C CYS A 23 1.87 16.78 -10.53
N ARG A 24 2.43 16.00 -9.58
CA ARG A 24 3.87 16.00 -9.24
C ARG A 24 4.45 14.61 -8.98
N ASN A 25 3.66 13.54 -9.14
CA ASN A 25 4.07 12.18 -8.77
C ASN A 25 4.58 12.06 -7.32
N CYS A 26 3.93 12.77 -6.39
CA CYS A 26 4.33 12.85 -4.98
C CYS A 26 3.38 12.05 -4.08
N ILE A 27 3.96 11.43 -3.04
CA ILE A 27 3.27 10.76 -1.95
C ILE A 27 3.72 11.42 -0.65
N TRP A 28 2.80 11.72 0.26
CA TRP A 28 3.10 12.34 1.55
C TRP A 28 2.30 11.69 2.67
N PRO A 29 2.79 11.69 3.93
CA PRO A 29 2.05 11.11 5.05
C PRO A 29 0.79 11.94 5.35
N THR A 30 -0.22 11.27 5.93
CA THR A 30 -1.40 11.91 6.53
C THR A 30 -1.11 12.59 7.86
N ASP A 31 0.02 12.26 8.48
CA ASP A 31 0.42 12.65 9.84
C ASP A 31 -0.64 12.33 10.92
N GLY A 32 -1.49 11.32 10.67
CA GLY A 32 -2.59 10.93 11.57
C GLY A 32 -3.69 12.00 11.70
N ALA A 33 -3.67 13.01 10.83
CA ALA A 33 -4.51 14.20 10.93
C ALA A 33 -5.80 14.11 10.11
N LEU A 34 -5.99 13.04 9.31
CA LEU A 34 -7.18 12.86 8.47
C LEU A 34 -8.41 12.46 9.31
N LYS A 35 -8.93 13.40 10.09
CA LYS A 35 -10.13 13.25 10.91
C LYS A 35 -11.29 13.97 10.22
N LEU A 36 -11.99 13.24 9.37
CA LEU A 36 -13.15 13.74 8.64
C LEU A 36 -14.43 13.39 9.41
N ASN A 37 -15.29 14.39 9.60
CA ASN A 37 -16.64 14.22 10.09
C ASN A 37 -17.52 13.71 8.95
N VAL A 38 -18.31 12.68 9.25
CA VAL A 38 -19.23 12.03 8.30
C VAL A 38 -20.65 12.20 8.82
N ASP A 39 -21.55 12.65 7.95
CA ASP A 39 -22.98 12.69 8.25
C ASP A 39 -23.52 11.25 8.32
N PRO A 40 -24.09 10.81 9.46
CA PRO A 40 -24.56 9.43 9.63
C PRO A 40 -25.78 9.08 8.79
N ILE A 41 -26.50 10.07 8.24
CA ILE A 41 -27.67 9.84 7.37
C ILE A 41 -27.22 9.61 5.93
N THR A 42 -26.33 10.46 5.42
CA THR A 42 -25.91 10.43 4.02
C THR A 42 -24.64 9.60 3.77
N ASN A 43 -23.87 9.29 4.81
CA ASN A 43 -22.50 8.75 4.75
C ASN A 43 -21.53 9.63 3.94
N CYS A 44 -21.83 10.92 3.80
CA CYS A 44 -20.97 11.89 3.14
C CYS A 44 -20.07 12.62 4.14
N VAL A 45 -18.85 12.96 3.70
CA VAL A 45 -17.96 13.85 4.45
C VAL A 45 -18.55 15.27 4.44
N ILE A 46 -18.62 15.90 5.62
CA ILE A 46 -19.12 17.28 5.77
C ILE A 46 -17.98 18.31 5.88
N ASP A 47 -16.76 17.86 6.14
CA ASP A 47 -15.57 18.71 6.16
C ASP A 47 -15.05 18.98 4.74
N PRO A 48 -14.22 20.02 4.55
CA PRO A 48 -13.45 20.16 3.32
C PRO A 48 -12.63 18.89 3.03
N LEU A 49 -12.69 18.42 1.79
CA LEU A 49 -11.91 17.26 1.39
C LEU A 49 -10.41 17.58 1.36
N PRO A 50 -9.54 16.57 1.54
CA PRO A 50 -8.10 16.76 1.54
C PRO A 50 -7.61 17.37 0.24
N GLN A 51 -6.65 18.30 0.34
CA GLN A 51 -6.09 19.00 -0.82
C GLN A 51 -4.63 18.61 -1.03
N CYS A 52 -4.21 18.61 -2.29
CA CYS A 52 -2.82 18.45 -2.67
C CYS A 52 -2.04 19.70 -2.23
N PRO A 53 -0.90 19.54 -1.53
CA PRO A 53 -0.09 20.67 -1.07
C PRO A 53 0.52 21.48 -2.21
N ASP A 54 0.67 20.88 -3.41
CA ASP A 54 1.32 21.50 -4.56
C ASP A 54 0.36 22.24 -5.49
N CYS A 55 -0.79 21.63 -5.83
CA CYS A 55 -1.74 22.20 -6.80
C CYS A 55 -3.07 22.65 -6.19
N HIS A 56 -3.29 22.40 -4.89
CA HIS A 56 -4.55 22.64 -4.17
C HIS A 56 -5.79 21.91 -4.73
N GLY A 57 -5.62 21.05 -5.73
CA GLY A 57 -6.64 20.11 -6.19
C GLY A 57 -6.92 19.01 -5.17
N LEU A 58 -7.87 18.13 -5.48
CA LEU A 58 -8.26 17.05 -4.56
C LEU A 58 -7.10 16.08 -4.30
N ALA A 59 -6.95 15.66 -3.04
CA ALA A 59 -6.07 14.59 -2.62
C ALA A 59 -6.87 13.40 -2.13
N ARG A 60 -6.29 12.22 -2.25
CA ARG A 60 -6.88 10.95 -1.82
C ARG A 60 -5.83 10.08 -1.13
N PRO A 61 -6.22 9.09 -0.32
CA PRO A 61 -5.29 8.10 0.20
C PRO A 61 -4.53 7.39 -0.92
N ASN A 62 -3.26 7.06 -0.70
CA ASN A 62 -2.43 6.28 -1.60
C ASN A 62 -2.75 4.79 -1.43
N VAL A 63 -3.99 4.42 -1.75
CA VAL A 63 -4.51 3.05 -1.73
C VAL A 63 -4.75 2.61 -3.16
N LEU A 64 -4.23 1.44 -3.52
CA LEU A 64 -4.38 0.87 -4.85
C LEU A 64 -5.79 0.29 -5.00
N MET A 65 -6.59 0.87 -5.89
CA MET A 65 -7.93 0.40 -6.23
C MET A 65 -7.93 -0.32 -7.59
N PHE A 66 -8.95 -1.15 -7.85
CA PHE A 66 -9.08 -1.81 -9.16
C PHE A 66 -9.34 -0.80 -10.28
N GLY A 67 -8.61 -0.93 -11.38
CA GLY A 67 -8.74 -0.03 -12.55
C GLY A 67 -8.16 1.38 -12.33
N ASP A 68 -7.34 1.54 -11.30
CA ASP A 68 -6.80 2.83 -10.88
C ASP A 68 -5.50 3.18 -11.61
N TRP A 69 -5.63 3.80 -12.78
CA TRP A 69 -4.50 4.27 -13.57
C TRP A 69 -3.79 5.49 -12.99
N GLY A 70 -4.38 6.13 -11.97
CA GLY A 70 -3.83 7.31 -11.29
C GLY A 70 -3.06 6.96 -10.01
N TYR A 71 -2.94 5.68 -9.64
CA TYR A 71 -2.19 5.26 -8.47
C TYR A 71 -0.69 5.57 -8.64
N ILE A 72 -0.12 6.25 -7.64
CA ILE A 72 1.32 6.54 -7.60
C ILE A 72 1.98 5.43 -6.80
N ASP A 73 2.82 4.64 -7.44
CA ASP A 73 3.36 3.39 -6.88
C ASP A 73 4.71 3.55 -6.18
N GLY A 74 5.38 4.71 -6.29
CA GLY A 74 6.79 4.88 -5.91
C GLY A 74 7.17 4.31 -4.53
N ARG A 75 6.33 4.51 -3.50
CA ARG A 75 6.55 3.95 -2.16
C ARG A 75 6.41 2.43 -2.15
N GLN A 76 5.32 1.92 -2.71
CA GLN A 76 5.06 0.48 -2.83
C GLN A 76 6.13 -0.22 -3.68
N ALA A 77 6.63 0.43 -4.73
CA ALA A 77 7.70 -0.09 -5.59
C ALA A 77 9.04 -0.18 -4.84
N GLN A 78 9.35 0.82 -3.99
CA GLN A 78 10.54 0.77 -3.14
C GLN A 78 10.45 -0.37 -2.11
N GLN A 79 9.32 -0.51 -1.42
CA GLN A 79 9.09 -1.64 -0.50
C GLN A 79 9.20 -2.99 -1.21
N TYR A 80 8.60 -3.09 -2.40
CA TYR A 80 8.68 -4.30 -3.22
C TYR A 80 10.13 -4.65 -3.60
N SER A 81 11.00 -3.67 -3.81
CA SER A 81 12.42 -3.92 -4.08
C SER A 81 13.14 -4.58 -2.89
N TYR A 82 12.87 -4.13 -1.66
CA TYR A 82 13.42 -4.76 -0.45
C TYR A 82 12.88 -6.17 -0.24
N TYR A 83 11.58 -6.34 -0.45
CA TYR A 83 10.93 -7.64 -0.38
C TYR A 83 11.53 -8.64 -1.39
N LYS A 84 11.74 -8.22 -2.64
CA LYS A 84 12.39 -9.05 -3.65
C LYS A 84 13.81 -9.43 -3.28
N GLN A 85 14.58 -8.49 -2.73
CA GLN A 85 15.95 -8.78 -2.27
C GLN A 85 15.93 -9.83 -1.15
N PHE A 86 15.06 -9.64 -0.15
CA PHE A 86 14.87 -10.60 0.94
C PHE A 86 14.51 -12.00 0.41
N HIS A 87 13.58 -12.09 -0.54
CA HIS A 87 13.23 -13.37 -1.14
C HIS A 87 14.42 -14.00 -1.89
N ALA A 88 15.16 -13.22 -2.69
CA ALA A 88 16.35 -13.72 -3.39
C ALA A 88 17.42 -14.25 -2.41
N ASP A 89 17.61 -13.58 -1.28
CA ASP A 89 18.57 -13.99 -0.26
C ASP A 89 18.15 -15.31 0.42
N LEU A 90 16.84 -15.52 0.66
CA LEU A 90 16.32 -16.79 1.18
C LEU A 90 16.59 -17.95 0.23
N VAL A 91 16.33 -17.76 -1.07
CA VAL A 91 16.56 -18.78 -2.10
C VAL A 91 18.05 -19.08 -2.23
N ALA A 92 18.90 -18.05 -2.33
CA ALA A 92 20.34 -18.22 -2.46
C ALA A 92 20.96 -18.94 -1.26
N SER A 93 20.44 -18.69 -0.05
CA SER A 93 20.91 -19.31 1.19
C SER A 93 20.30 -20.68 1.49
N LYS A 94 19.31 -21.14 0.69
CA LYS A 94 18.52 -22.35 0.95
C LYS A 94 17.96 -22.37 2.38
N ALA A 95 17.40 -21.24 2.80
CA ALA A 95 16.86 -21.09 4.13
C ALA A 95 15.68 -22.04 4.40
N ASN A 96 15.57 -22.52 5.64
CA ASN A 96 14.37 -23.23 6.09
C ASN A 96 13.21 -22.23 6.23
N LEU A 97 12.35 -22.13 5.22
CA LEU A 97 11.28 -21.15 5.16
C LEU A 97 10.00 -21.65 5.88
N VAL A 98 9.46 -20.81 6.76
CA VAL A 98 8.11 -20.96 7.32
C VAL A 98 7.31 -19.72 6.95
N ILE A 99 6.15 -19.91 6.34
CA ILE A 99 5.24 -18.83 5.96
C ILE A 99 4.02 -18.88 6.89
N ILE A 100 3.69 -17.75 7.52
CA ILE A 100 2.53 -17.60 8.39
C ILE A 100 1.57 -16.62 7.72
N GLU A 101 0.42 -17.13 7.28
CA GLU A 101 -0.62 -16.31 6.68
C GLU A 101 -1.77 -16.09 7.66
N LEU A 102 -2.13 -14.81 7.91
CA LEU A 102 -3.16 -14.41 8.86
C LEU A 102 -4.19 -13.52 8.16
N GLY A 103 -5.45 -13.95 8.11
CA GLY A 103 -6.55 -13.12 7.61
C GLY A 103 -6.56 -12.84 6.11
N ALA A 104 -5.75 -13.52 5.29
CA ALA A 104 -5.80 -13.39 3.83
C ALA A 104 -6.86 -14.33 3.24
N GLY A 105 -8.06 -13.76 3.06
CA GLY A 105 -9.21 -14.43 2.45
C GLY A 105 -9.03 -14.72 0.96
N THR A 106 -10.08 -15.26 0.34
CA THR A 106 -10.05 -15.71 -1.06
C THR A 106 -10.57 -14.68 -2.07
N ALA A 107 -11.25 -13.62 -1.62
CA ALA A 107 -11.83 -12.61 -2.51
C ALA A 107 -10.78 -11.78 -3.26
N VAL A 108 -9.65 -11.48 -2.59
CA VAL A 108 -8.47 -10.83 -3.17
C VAL A 108 -7.25 -11.66 -2.75
N PRO A 109 -6.86 -12.70 -3.51
CA PRO A 109 -5.91 -13.71 -3.05
C PRO A 109 -4.44 -13.31 -3.22
N THR A 110 -4.12 -12.01 -3.35
CA THR A 110 -2.76 -11.50 -3.61
C THR A 110 -1.73 -12.08 -2.64
N VAL A 111 -2.02 -12.06 -1.34
CA VAL A 111 -1.12 -12.56 -0.28
C VAL A 111 -0.98 -14.09 -0.34
N ARG A 112 -2.06 -14.82 -0.67
CA ARG A 112 -2.01 -16.27 -0.82
C ARG A 112 -1.14 -16.68 -2.00
N MET A 113 -1.39 -16.10 -3.17
CA MET A 113 -0.61 -16.38 -4.38
C MET A 113 0.88 -16.07 -4.16
N GLU A 114 1.18 -14.99 -3.45
CA GLU A 114 2.55 -14.64 -3.09
C GLU A 114 3.18 -15.66 -2.13
N SER A 115 2.44 -16.12 -1.12
CA SER A 115 2.90 -17.16 -0.18
C SER A 115 3.20 -18.48 -0.89
N GLU A 116 2.31 -18.93 -1.79
CA GLU A 116 2.49 -20.14 -2.60
C GLU A 116 3.70 -20.01 -3.54
N LYS A 117 3.88 -18.83 -4.14
CA LYS A 117 5.04 -18.52 -4.98
C LYS A 117 6.34 -18.57 -4.18
N MET A 118 6.43 -17.88 -3.03
CA MET A 118 7.63 -17.89 -2.19
C MET A 118 8.01 -19.31 -1.76
N PHE A 119 7.03 -20.12 -1.37
CA PHE A 119 7.27 -21.51 -0.99
C PHE A 119 7.84 -22.31 -2.16
N THR A 120 7.26 -22.16 -3.35
CA THR A 120 7.67 -22.89 -4.56
C THR A 120 9.07 -22.48 -5.03
N ASP A 121 9.38 -21.19 -5.03
CA ASP A 121 10.69 -20.65 -5.45
C ASP A 121 11.82 -21.04 -4.48
N SER A 122 11.49 -21.41 -3.24
CA SER A 122 12.44 -21.78 -2.17
C SER A 122 12.70 -23.29 -2.05
N GLN A 123 12.09 -24.12 -2.91
CA GLN A 123 12.40 -25.56 -3.02
C GLN A 123 13.60 -25.81 -3.93
#